data_AF-A0A1F4STN3-F1
#
_entry.id   AF-A0A1F4STN3-F1
#
_cell.length_a   1.000
_cell.length_b   1.000
_cell.length_c   1.000
_cell.angle_alpha   90.00
_cell.angle_beta   90.00
_cell.angle_gamma   90.00
#
_symmetry.space_group_name_H-M   'P 1'
#
loop_
_entity.id
_entity.type
_entity.pdbx_description
1 polymer ?
#
loop_
_entity_poly.entity_id
_entity_poly.type
_entity_poly.pdbx_seq_one_letter_code
_entity_poly.pdbx_strand_id
1 'polypeptide(L)'
;MSLDIPISKHETFNNHTIDTCILRLDFSDLFDISSYVKKLIPLLSNKYPIRNKEEEISVFFSDLINNKESKHSPVPVDNYIFANIDTTNQIKINSRFISLIFTKYKDFEDMIADFNMVFDEFTKTYTNIAYTRLGLRKINILELEENKGVLQTFKDYFNDYLVHHLVSGPFDSTLSTDQHTMISQDSNNMNLILKHATQNGVRNDKSYRRFILDIDYYMKELTNKFIPEQLSILNQRIFDVFYWSISDKLKGDLRK
;
A
#
# COMPACT_ATOMS: atom_id res chain seq x y z
N MET A 1 -8.56 -20.44 -1.78
CA MET A 1 -7.96 -20.84 -3.07
C MET A 1 -6.54 -20.30 -3.05
N SER A 2 -5.52 -21.14 -3.22
CA SER A 2 -4.13 -20.66 -3.31
C SER A 2 -3.92 -20.07 -4.71
N LEU A 3 -3.49 -18.82 -4.78
CA LEU A 3 -3.04 -18.20 -6.02
C LEU A 3 -1.62 -18.72 -6.32
N ASP A 4 -1.46 -19.43 -7.43
CA ASP A 4 -0.15 -19.84 -7.92
C ASP A 4 0.46 -18.71 -8.75
N ILE A 5 1.21 -17.83 -8.09
CA ILE A 5 1.81 -16.64 -8.70
C ILE A 5 3.26 -16.97 -9.07
N PRO A 6 3.62 -16.95 -10.36
CA PRO A 6 4.97 -17.28 -10.79
C PRO A 6 5.97 -16.21 -10.35
N ILE A 7 7.16 -16.66 -9.95
CA ILE A 7 8.30 -15.78 -9.70
C ILE A 7 8.69 -15.13 -11.03
N SER A 8 8.72 -13.80 -11.04
CA SER A 8 9.08 -13.04 -12.22
C SER A 8 10.50 -12.49 -12.08
N LYS A 9 11.25 -12.46 -13.18
CA LYS A 9 12.52 -11.72 -13.18
C LYS A 9 12.18 -10.24 -13.03
N HIS A 10 12.79 -9.57 -12.06
CA HIS A 10 12.59 -8.13 -11.88
C HIS A 10 12.92 -7.38 -13.17
N GLU A 11 12.01 -6.50 -13.58
CA GLU A 11 12.11 -5.68 -14.78
C GLU A 11 11.77 -4.23 -14.41
N THR A 12 12.53 -3.29 -14.97
CA THR A 12 12.25 -1.87 -14.83
C THR A 12 11.46 -1.40 -16.05
N PHE A 13 10.33 -0.75 -15.81
CA PHE A 13 9.50 -0.12 -16.84
C PHE A 13 9.82 1.37 -16.97
N ASN A 14 9.71 1.94 -18.17
CA ASN A 14 9.91 3.37 -18.41
C ASN A 14 8.78 4.21 -17.81
N ASN A 15 7.56 3.67 -17.88
CA ASN A 15 6.37 4.26 -17.26
C ASN A 15 5.97 3.44 -16.03
N HIS A 16 5.73 4.10 -14.89
CA HIS A 16 5.21 3.43 -13.70
C HIS A 16 3.70 3.66 -13.56
N THR A 17 2.97 2.61 -13.16
CA THR A 17 1.55 2.69 -12.83
C THR A 17 1.31 2.93 -11.35
N ILE A 18 2.36 2.87 -10.52
CA ILE A 18 2.25 3.03 -9.08
C ILE A 18 1.88 4.49 -8.80
N ASP A 19 0.67 4.69 -8.31
CA ASP A 19 0.17 5.99 -7.85
C ASP A 19 0.56 6.20 -6.39
N THR A 20 0.29 5.19 -5.55
CA THR A 20 0.55 5.28 -4.11
C THR A 20 1.31 4.05 -3.61
N CYS A 21 2.38 4.27 -2.84
CA CYS A 21 3.07 3.23 -2.10
C CYS A 21 3.01 3.50 -0.59
N ILE A 22 2.64 2.48 0.19
CA ILE A 22 2.50 2.57 1.64
C ILE A 22 3.35 1.47 2.28
N LEU A 23 4.29 1.87 3.12
CA LEU A 23 5.06 0.99 3.98
C LEU A 23 4.54 1.19 5.39
N ARG A 24 4.31 0.11 6.12
CA ARG A 24 3.86 0.19 7.52
C ARG A 24 4.52 -0.89 8.37
N LEU A 25 5.12 -0.45 9.48
CA LEU A 25 5.64 -1.29 10.54
C LEU A 25 4.79 -1.06 11.80
N ASP A 26 4.08 -2.10 12.22
CA ASP A 26 3.32 -2.15 13.46
C ASP A 26 4.14 -2.82 14.57
N PHE A 27 3.96 -2.36 15.80
CA PHE A 27 4.64 -2.84 16.99
C PHE A 27 3.77 -2.79 18.23
N SER A 28 4.26 -3.38 19.33
CA SER A 28 3.66 -3.28 20.66
C SER A 28 3.55 -1.83 21.13
N ASP A 29 2.44 -1.49 21.80
CA ASP A 29 2.12 -0.12 22.22
C ASP A 29 3.25 0.54 23.04
N LEU A 30 3.57 1.78 22.69
CA LEU A 30 4.62 2.57 23.32
C LEU A 30 4.04 3.58 24.29
N PHE A 31 4.59 3.63 25.50
CA PHE A 31 4.12 4.55 26.54
C PHE A 31 4.45 6.03 26.27
N ASP A 32 5.60 6.31 25.65
CA ASP A 32 6.06 7.69 25.38
C ASP A 32 6.58 7.83 23.95
N ILE A 33 5.65 7.90 22.99
CA ILE A 33 5.97 8.19 21.59
C ILE A 33 6.42 9.64 21.39
N SER A 34 5.99 10.55 22.26
CA SER A 34 6.23 11.99 22.11
C SER A 34 7.72 12.35 22.19
N SER A 35 8.46 11.68 23.07
CA SER A 35 9.91 11.82 23.21
C SER A 35 10.65 11.38 21.94
N TYR A 36 10.23 10.26 21.35
CA TYR A 36 10.79 9.77 20.09
C TYR A 36 10.52 10.74 18.93
N VAL A 37 9.29 11.23 18.79
CA VAL A 37 8.92 12.21 17.75
C VAL A 37 9.77 13.47 17.84
N LYS A 38 10.08 13.96 19.05
CA LYS A 38 10.95 15.13 19.23
C LYS A 38 12.37 14.92 18.68
N LYS A 39 12.91 13.70 18.78
CA LYS A 39 14.23 13.34 18.21
C LYS A 39 14.21 13.29 16.68
N LEU A 40 13.07 12.92 16.09
CA LEU A 40 12.91 12.88 14.64
C LEU A 40 12.81 14.28 14.00
N ILE A 41 12.34 15.29 14.73
CA ILE A 41 12.19 16.66 14.20
C ILE A 41 13.47 17.18 13.52
N PRO A 42 14.65 17.21 14.19
CA PRO A 42 15.87 17.68 13.54
C PRO A 42 16.28 16.78 12.36
N LEU A 43 16.10 15.46 12.48
CA LEU A 43 16.47 14.47 11.47
C LEU A 43 15.67 14.64 10.16
N LEU A 44 14.37 14.89 10.30
CA LEU A 44 13.44 14.99 9.18
C LEU A 44 13.27 16.43 8.65
N SER A 45 13.76 17.44 9.37
CA SER A 45 13.48 18.86 9.08
C SER A 45 13.80 19.31 7.65
N ASN A 46 14.85 18.74 7.05
CA ASN A 46 15.26 19.08 5.69
C ASN A 46 14.34 18.48 4.62
N LYS A 47 13.90 17.22 4.78
CA LYS A 47 13.12 16.48 3.76
C LYS A 47 11.61 16.53 4.01
N TYR A 48 11.20 16.64 5.27
CA TYR A 48 9.82 16.68 5.75
C TYR A 48 9.60 17.86 6.72
N PRO A 49 9.67 19.11 6.23
CA PRO A 49 9.56 20.30 7.08
C PRO A 49 8.15 20.53 7.64
N ILE A 50 7.12 20.01 6.97
CA ILE A 50 5.71 20.18 7.38
C ILE A 50 5.39 19.18 8.48
N ARG A 51 4.79 19.66 9.57
CA ARG A 51 4.46 18.86 10.75
C ARG A 51 3.00 19.06 11.12
N ASN A 52 2.28 17.97 11.36
CA ASN A 52 0.90 17.99 11.83
C ASN A 52 0.69 16.97 12.95
N LYS A 53 -0.37 17.15 13.72
CA LYS A 53 -0.84 16.22 14.73
C LYS A 53 -2.33 15.97 14.52
N GLU A 54 -2.71 14.71 14.37
CA GLU A 54 -4.10 14.28 14.20
C GLU A 54 -4.48 13.31 15.32
N GLU A 55 -5.69 13.42 15.85
CA GLU A 55 -6.23 12.44 16.79
C GLU A 55 -7.05 11.40 16.03
N GLU A 56 -6.70 10.12 16.19
CA GLU A 56 -7.47 9.02 15.63
C GLU A 56 -8.12 8.22 16.75
N ILE A 57 -9.41 7.93 16.57
CA ILE A 57 -10.19 7.19 17.55
C ILE A 57 -9.94 5.70 17.34
N SER A 58 -9.22 5.05 18.27
CA SER A 58 -9.03 3.59 18.20
C SER A 58 -10.28 2.86 18.73
N VAL A 59 -10.91 2.06 17.87
CA VAL A 59 -12.05 1.20 18.24
C VAL A 59 -11.56 -0.24 18.28
N PHE A 60 -11.58 -0.85 19.48
CA PHE A 60 -11.28 -2.27 19.64
C PHE A 60 -12.54 -3.08 19.31
N PHE A 61 -12.49 -3.86 18.22
CA PHE A 61 -13.63 -4.67 17.74
C PHE A 61 -13.74 -6.06 18.40
N SER A 62 -12.94 -6.35 19.43
CA SER A 62 -12.90 -7.68 20.09
C SER A 62 -14.21 -8.07 20.78
N ASP A 63 -15.15 -7.14 20.97
CA ASP A 63 -16.31 -7.36 21.82
C ASP A 63 -17.62 -7.65 21.08
N LEU A 64 -17.64 -7.53 19.74
CA LEU A 64 -18.84 -7.84 18.95
C LEU A 64 -19.16 -9.34 18.90
N ILE A 65 -18.21 -10.21 19.21
CA ILE A 65 -18.40 -11.67 19.14
C ILE A 65 -19.17 -12.20 20.37
N ASN A 66 -19.20 -11.46 21.49
CA ASN A 66 -19.77 -11.96 22.74
C ASN A 66 -21.03 -11.23 23.23
N ASN A 67 -21.57 -10.26 22.48
CA ASN A 67 -22.81 -9.53 22.83
C ASN A 67 -22.83 -8.99 24.28
N LYS A 68 -21.66 -8.78 24.88
CA LYS A 68 -21.49 -8.10 26.15
C LYS A 68 -21.19 -6.66 25.81
N GLU A 69 -22.02 -5.75 26.29
CA GLU A 69 -21.80 -4.31 26.19
C GLU A 69 -20.36 -3.96 26.61
N SER A 70 -19.50 -3.76 25.64
CA SER A 70 -18.13 -3.34 25.90
C SER A 70 -18.11 -1.88 26.26
N LYS A 71 -17.92 -1.60 27.55
CA LYS A 71 -17.65 -0.26 28.08
C LYS A 71 -16.22 0.20 27.81
N HIS A 72 -15.65 -0.13 26.65
CA HIS A 72 -14.37 0.44 26.26
C HIS A 72 -14.62 1.76 25.55
N SER A 73 -14.50 2.86 26.31
CA SER A 73 -14.47 4.19 25.73
C SER A 73 -13.34 4.24 24.70
N PRO A 74 -13.61 4.79 23.51
CA PRO A 74 -12.56 4.94 22.50
C PRO A 74 -11.40 5.74 23.08
N VAL A 75 -10.18 5.22 22.94
CA VAL A 75 -8.97 5.92 23.40
C VAL A 75 -8.43 6.70 22.20
N PRO A 76 -8.36 8.05 22.27
CA PRO A 76 -7.71 8.84 21.23
C PRO A 76 -6.23 8.49 21.18
N VAL A 77 -5.72 8.26 19.97
CA VAL A 77 -4.31 8.01 19.71
C VAL A 77 -3.78 9.15 18.88
N ASP A 78 -2.73 9.79 19.39
CA ASP A 78 -2.02 10.85 18.70
C ASP A 78 -1.25 10.30 17.49
N ASN A 79 -1.55 10.81 16.31
CA ASN A 79 -0.77 10.60 15.11
C ASN A 79 0.07 11.84 14.80
N TYR A 80 1.38 11.64 14.76
CA TYR A 80 2.35 12.64 14.37
C TYR A 80 2.68 12.45 12.89
N ILE A 81 2.48 13.51 12.10
CA ILE A 81 2.67 13.48 10.66
C ILE A 81 3.79 14.43 10.27
N PHE A 82 4.75 13.91 9.51
CA PHE A 82 5.80 14.68 8.86
C PHE A 82 5.60 14.58 7.35
N ALA A 83 5.51 15.71 6.66
CA ALA A 83 5.27 15.76 5.22
C ALA A 83 6.34 16.61 4.51
N ASN A 84 6.69 16.20 3.28
CA ASN A 84 7.47 17.06 2.40
C ASN A 84 6.66 18.28 1.96
N ILE A 85 7.34 19.28 1.36
CA ILE A 85 6.72 20.56 0.96
C ILE A 85 5.48 20.34 0.08
N ASP A 86 5.56 19.41 -0.86
CA ASP A 86 4.48 19.12 -1.81
C ASP A 86 3.40 18.20 -1.23
N THR A 87 3.56 17.74 0.03
CA THR A 87 2.69 16.79 0.75
C THR A 87 2.51 15.41 0.09
N THR A 88 3.36 15.11 -0.90
CA THR A 88 3.35 13.86 -1.68
C THR A 88 4.00 12.70 -0.96
N ASN A 89 4.93 12.97 -0.04
CA ASN A 89 5.56 11.96 0.81
C ASN A 89 5.30 12.32 2.27
N GLN A 90 4.85 11.33 3.04
CA GLN A 90 4.48 11.51 4.43
C GLN A 90 5.01 10.37 5.29
N ILE A 91 5.45 10.70 6.51
CA ILE A 91 5.77 9.77 7.58
C ILE A 91 4.73 9.99 8.68
N LYS A 92 3.91 8.99 8.96
CA LYS A 92 2.91 8.97 10.02
C LYS A 92 3.38 8.04 11.13
N ILE A 93 3.40 8.54 12.36
CA ILE A 93 3.91 7.80 13.53
C ILE A 93 2.92 7.95 14.67
N ASN A 94 2.61 6.86 15.34
CA ASN A 94 1.92 6.89 16.63
C ASN A 94 2.52 5.84 17.58
N SER A 95 1.87 5.61 18.72
CA SER A 95 2.36 4.68 19.73
C SER A 95 2.38 3.20 19.28
N ARG A 96 1.81 2.87 18.12
CA ARG A 96 1.64 1.49 17.64
C ARG A 96 2.24 1.22 16.27
N PHE A 97 2.54 2.25 15.48
CA PHE A 97 3.12 2.06 14.15
C PHE A 97 3.97 3.22 13.66
N ILE A 98 4.81 2.90 12.67
CA ILE A 98 5.44 3.84 11.74
C ILE A 98 4.93 3.51 10.34
N SER A 99 4.47 4.53 9.60
CA SER A 99 4.00 4.38 8.22
C SER A 99 4.61 5.44 7.32
N LEU A 100 5.08 5.03 6.15
CA LEU A 100 5.50 5.93 5.07
C LEU A 100 4.47 5.83 3.94
N ILE A 101 4.06 6.98 3.40
CA ILE A 101 3.07 7.09 2.32
C ILE A 101 3.68 7.96 1.23
N PHE A 102 3.79 7.43 0.01
CA PHE A 102 4.38 8.09 -1.16
C PHE A 102 3.32 8.09 -2.27
N THR A 103 2.73 9.25 -2.58
CA THR A 103 1.75 9.45 -3.67
C THR A 103 2.37 9.96 -4.97
N LYS A 104 3.69 10.21 -4.95
CA LYS A 104 4.53 10.36 -6.15
C LYS A 104 5.71 9.41 -6.03
N TYR A 105 5.40 8.13 -5.89
CA TYR A 105 6.41 7.08 -5.76
C TYR A 105 7.32 7.05 -6.99
N LYS A 106 8.64 7.10 -6.78
CA LYS A 106 9.65 7.03 -7.84
C LYS A 106 10.27 5.64 -7.91
N ASP A 107 10.89 5.25 -6.81
CA ASP A 107 11.56 3.97 -6.67
C ASP A 107 11.52 3.48 -5.22
N PHE A 108 11.94 2.24 -5.02
CA PHE A 108 11.86 1.57 -3.72
C PHE A 108 12.99 2.03 -2.80
N GLU A 109 14.14 2.31 -3.40
CA GLU A 109 15.39 2.69 -2.75
C GLU A 109 15.24 4.01 -1.99
N ASP A 110 14.60 5.02 -2.59
CA ASP A 110 14.28 6.30 -1.95
C ASP A 110 13.39 6.09 -0.72
N MET A 111 12.35 5.25 -0.85
CA MET A 111 11.42 4.96 0.24
C MET A 111 12.10 4.21 1.39
N ILE A 112 12.98 3.26 1.07
CA ILE A 112 13.73 2.49 2.06
C ILE A 112 14.78 3.34 2.75
N ALA A 113 15.42 4.28 2.05
CA ALA A 113 16.33 5.23 2.67
C ALA A 113 15.61 6.08 3.74
N ASP A 114 14.40 6.57 3.45
CA ASP A 114 13.58 7.31 4.41
C ASP A 114 13.10 6.44 5.55
N PHE A 115 12.71 5.19 5.27
CA PHE A 115 12.33 4.24 6.30
C PHE A 115 13.48 3.94 7.25
N ASN A 116 14.67 3.63 6.73
CA ASN A 116 15.86 3.32 7.53
C ASN A 116 16.27 4.50 8.41
N MET A 117 16.17 5.73 7.90
CA MET A 117 16.44 6.93 8.70
C MET A 117 15.57 6.98 9.96
N VAL A 118 14.26 6.72 9.82
CA VAL A 118 13.31 6.70 10.95
C VAL A 118 13.54 5.45 11.82
N PHE A 119 13.68 4.28 11.21
CA PHE A 119 13.82 3.00 11.89
C PHE A 119 15.13 2.89 12.71
N ASP A 120 16.23 3.47 12.24
CA ASP A 120 17.49 3.51 12.97
C ASP A 120 17.37 4.34 14.24
N GLU A 121 16.66 5.47 14.21
CA GLU A 121 16.40 6.26 15.42
C GLU A 121 15.40 5.56 16.35
N PHE A 122 14.42 4.85 15.77
CA PHE A 122 13.46 4.04 16.52
C PHE A 122 14.16 2.95 17.33
N THR A 123 15.04 2.17 16.69
CA THR A 123 15.75 1.05 17.33
C THR A 123 16.80 1.51 18.34
N LYS A 124 17.38 2.70 18.19
CA LYS A 124 18.20 3.35 19.23
C LYS A 124 17.38 3.76 20.44
N THR A 125 16.15 4.24 20.23
CA THR A 125 15.27 4.71 21.30
C THR A 125 14.59 3.56 22.03
N TYR A 126 14.19 2.50 21.32
CA TYR A 126 13.47 1.37 21.87
C TYR A 126 14.15 0.04 21.49
N THR A 127 14.84 -0.56 22.45
CA THR A 127 15.66 -1.76 22.23
C THR A 127 14.87 -3.08 22.33
N ASN A 128 13.76 -3.10 23.07
CA ASN A 128 12.98 -4.30 23.37
C ASN A 128 11.52 -4.14 22.92
N ILE A 129 11.32 -3.98 21.61
CA ILE A 129 9.99 -3.87 21.00
C ILE A 129 9.62 -5.15 20.28
N ALA A 130 8.37 -5.58 20.44
CA ALA A 130 7.79 -6.66 19.65
C ALA A 130 7.16 -6.08 18.38
N TYR A 131 7.71 -6.43 17.22
CA TYR A 131 7.14 -6.06 15.93
C TYR A 131 6.00 -7.01 15.54
N THR A 132 4.81 -6.47 15.34
CA THR A 132 3.59 -7.27 15.17
C THR A 132 3.21 -7.45 13.71
N ARG A 133 3.50 -6.46 12.85
CA ARG A 133 3.26 -6.55 11.41
C ARG A 133 4.22 -5.66 10.61
N LEU A 134 4.61 -6.12 9.43
CA LEU A 134 5.37 -5.36 8.44
C LEU A 134 4.64 -5.53 7.12
N GLY A 135 4.19 -4.43 6.55
CA GLY A 135 3.44 -4.42 5.31
C GLY A 135 4.01 -3.44 4.31
N LEU A 136 3.89 -3.82 3.04
CA LEU A 136 4.16 -2.97 1.89
C LEU A 136 2.95 -3.09 0.95
N ARG A 137 2.40 -1.95 0.55
CA ARG A 137 1.24 -1.85 -0.31
C ARG A 137 1.55 -0.95 -1.49
N LYS A 138 1.23 -1.40 -2.70
CA LYS A 138 1.34 -0.59 -3.92
C LYS A 138 0.00 -0.54 -4.62
N ILE A 139 -0.51 0.67 -4.80
CA ILE A 139 -1.74 0.98 -5.52
C ILE A 139 -1.33 1.44 -6.91
N ASN A 140 -1.68 0.63 -7.90
CA ASN A 140 -1.44 0.91 -9.30
C ASN A 140 -2.71 1.43 -9.94
N ILE A 141 -2.60 2.47 -10.77
CA ILE A 141 -3.71 3.03 -11.52
C ILE A 141 -3.33 3.05 -13.00
N LEU A 142 -4.14 2.40 -13.83
CA LEU A 142 -4.10 2.55 -15.28
C LEU A 142 -5.31 3.37 -15.74
N GLU A 143 -5.07 4.46 -16.45
CA GLU A 143 -6.12 5.28 -17.06
C GLU A 143 -6.16 5.05 -18.58
N LEU A 144 -7.34 4.79 -19.13
CA LEU A 144 -7.59 4.78 -20.58
C LEU A 144 -8.58 5.91 -20.92
N GLU A 145 -8.23 6.75 -21.89
CA GLU A 145 -9.16 7.78 -22.39
C GLU A 145 -10.32 7.10 -23.13
N GLU A 146 -11.55 7.46 -22.78
CA GLU A 146 -12.74 6.99 -23.48
C GLU A 146 -12.95 7.85 -24.74
N ASN A 147 -12.89 7.20 -25.90
CA ASN A 147 -13.23 7.84 -27.16
C ASN A 147 -14.75 7.82 -27.36
N LYS A 148 -15.31 8.89 -27.96
CA LYS A 148 -16.76 9.02 -28.19
C LYS A 148 -17.35 7.76 -28.83
N GLY A 149 -18.16 7.03 -28.07
CA GLY A 149 -18.90 5.86 -28.52
C GLY A 149 -18.16 4.50 -28.42
N VAL A 150 -16.93 4.45 -27.94
CA VAL A 150 -16.18 3.19 -27.75
C VAL A 150 -15.81 3.02 -26.28
N LEU A 151 -16.50 2.11 -25.60
CA LEU A 151 -16.16 1.71 -24.23
C LEU A 151 -14.83 0.96 -24.26
N GLN A 152 -13.83 1.46 -23.53
CA GLN A 152 -12.55 0.77 -23.39
C GLN A 152 -12.72 -0.45 -22.47
N THR A 153 -12.16 -1.58 -22.90
CA THR A 153 -12.08 -2.80 -22.09
C THR A 153 -10.66 -2.99 -21.57
N PHE A 154 -10.58 -3.59 -20.38
CA PHE A 154 -9.30 -3.94 -19.74
C PHE A 154 -8.83 -5.36 -20.06
N LYS A 155 -9.62 -6.12 -20.84
CA LYS A 155 -9.33 -7.52 -21.19
C LYS A 155 -7.94 -7.73 -21.78
N ASP A 156 -7.53 -6.84 -22.68
CA ASP A 156 -6.22 -6.96 -23.31
C ASP A 156 -5.07 -6.45 -22.43
N TYR A 157 -5.35 -5.80 -21.30
CA TYR A 157 -4.34 -5.14 -20.47
C TYR A 157 -4.01 -5.94 -19.23
N PHE A 158 -4.95 -6.71 -18.69
CA PHE A 158 -4.81 -7.46 -17.45
C PHE A 158 -5.03 -8.96 -17.66
N ASN A 159 -4.58 -9.74 -16.69
CA ASN A 159 -4.77 -11.19 -16.65
C ASN A 159 -6.26 -11.54 -16.65
N ASP A 160 -6.67 -12.48 -17.51
CA ASP A 160 -8.06 -12.95 -17.63
C ASP A 160 -8.66 -13.36 -16.28
N TYR A 161 -7.86 -13.92 -15.36
CA TYR A 161 -8.33 -14.28 -14.02
C TYR A 161 -8.91 -13.07 -13.26
N LEU A 162 -8.30 -11.88 -13.43
CA LEU A 162 -8.73 -10.64 -12.78
C LEU A 162 -9.87 -9.93 -13.50
N VAL A 163 -10.06 -10.18 -14.81
CA VAL A 163 -11.03 -9.41 -15.60
C VAL A 163 -12.17 -10.24 -16.16
N HIS A 164 -12.19 -11.57 -15.99
CA HIS A 164 -13.25 -12.41 -16.56
C HIS A 164 -14.67 -12.00 -16.15
N HIS A 165 -14.86 -11.60 -14.88
CA HIS A 165 -16.15 -11.16 -14.35
C HIS A 165 -16.55 -9.76 -14.85
N LEU A 166 -15.57 -8.96 -15.27
CA LEU A 166 -15.77 -7.64 -15.84
C LEU A 166 -16.27 -7.68 -17.30
N VAL A 167 -16.09 -8.83 -17.96
CA VAL A 167 -16.42 -9.05 -19.37
C VAL A 167 -17.65 -9.96 -19.51
N SER A 168 -18.14 -10.54 -18.42
CA SER A 168 -19.29 -11.45 -18.43
C SER A 168 -20.63 -10.70 -18.44
N GLY A 169 -21.22 -10.50 -19.62
CA GLY A 169 -22.56 -9.94 -19.80
C GLY A 169 -22.88 -9.65 -21.28
N PRO A 170 -24.14 -9.30 -21.62
CA PRO A 170 -24.54 -9.04 -23.02
C PRO A 170 -23.89 -7.79 -23.65
N PHE A 171 -23.09 -7.04 -22.89
CA PHE A 171 -22.55 -5.73 -23.30
C PHE A 171 -21.03 -5.69 -23.51
N ASP A 172 -20.31 -6.82 -23.36
CA ASP A 172 -18.84 -6.93 -23.56
C ASP A 172 -18.04 -5.72 -23.00
N SER A 173 -18.48 -5.18 -21.85
CA SER A 173 -17.95 -3.94 -21.30
C SER A 173 -18.07 -3.87 -19.79
N THR A 174 -17.08 -3.20 -19.19
CA THR A 174 -17.00 -2.82 -17.77
C THR A 174 -17.96 -1.67 -17.46
N LEU A 175 -19.27 -1.91 -17.48
CA LEU A 175 -20.24 -0.83 -17.26
C LEU A 175 -20.31 -0.37 -15.78
N SER A 176 -19.83 -1.17 -14.83
CA SER A 176 -19.95 -0.95 -13.39
C SER A 176 -18.65 -0.51 -12.73
N THR A 177 -18.80 0.26 -11.65
CA THR A 177 -17.80 0.36 -10.60
C THR A 177 -17.78 -0.96 -9.84
N ASP A 178 -16.85 -1.83 -10.19
CA ASP A 178 -16.69 -3.12 -9.53
C ASP A 178 -15.52 -3.06 -8.58
N GLN A 179 -15.62 -3.78 -7.46
CA GLN A 179 -14.53 -3.92 -6.50
C GLN A 179 -14.46 -5.36 -6.03
N HIS A 180 -13.28 -5.95 -6.20
CA HIS A 180 -13.01 -7.33 -5.83
C HIS A 180 -11.83 -7.39 -4.87
N THR A 181 -11.88 -8.34 -3.94
CA THR A 181 -10.81 -8.59 -2.96
C THR A 181 -10.50 -10.07 -2.94
N MET A 182 -9.22 -10.39 -3.07
CA MET A 182 -8.66 -11.73 -2.92
C MET A 182 -7.69 -11.72 -1.75
N ILE A 183 -7.76 -12.74 -0.91
CA ILE A 183 -6.87 -12.91 0.24
C ILE A 183 -6.19 -14.27 0.08
N SER A 184 -4.86 -14.27 0.14
CA SER A 184 -4.05 -15.47 0.07
C SER A 184 -2.93 -15.41 1.09
N GLN A 185 -2.45 -16.56 1.52
CA GLN A 185 -1.23 -16.69 2.31
C GLN A 185 -0.26 -17.56 1.53
N ASP A 186 1.00 -17.15 1.45
CA ASP A 186 2.03 -17.93 0.76
C ASP A 186 2.72 -18.93 1.71
N SER A 187 3.61 -19.76 1.14
CA SER A 187 4.34 -20.78 1.88
C SER A 187 5.35 -20.23 2.91
N ASN A 188 5.65 -18.93 2.88
CA ASN A 188 6.59 -18.27 3.81
C ASN A 188 5.85 -17.44 4.86
N ASN A 189 4.56 -17.72 5.11
CA ASN A 189 3.69 -16.97 6.02
C ASN A 189 3.51 -15.49 5.65
N MET A 190 3.79 -15.09 4.40
CA MET A 190 3.40 -13.78 3.90
C MET A 190 1.93 -13.79 3.50
N ASN A 191 1.23 -12.72 3.83
CA ASN A 191 -0.18 -12.55 3.52
C ASN A 191 -0.31 -11.55 2.38
N LEU A 192 -1.08 -11.92 1.37
CA LEU A 192 -1.46 -11.09 0.23
C LEU A 192 -2.93 -10.68 0.38
N ILE A 193 -3.19 -9.39 0.26
CA ILE A 193 -4.50 -8.84 -0.03
C ILE A 193 -4.40 -8.17 -1.40
N LEU A 194 -5.03 -8.77 -2.40
CA LEU A 194 -5.10 -8.25 -3.75
C LEU A 194 -6.50 -7.68 -3.99
N LYS A 195 -6.58 -6.37 -4.20
CA LYS A 195 -7.82 -5.70 -4.57
C LYS A 195 -7.71 -5.16 -5.98
N HIS A 196 -8.81 -5.22 -6.71
CA HIS A 196 -8.90 -4.55 -8.00
C HIS A 196 -10.28 -3.97 -8.21
N ALA A 197 -10.33 -2.87 -8.94
CA ALA A 197 -11.55 -2.13 -9.18
C ALA A 197 -11.53 -1.36 -10.50
N THR A 198 -12.72 -1.07 -11.03
CA THR A 198 -12.91 -0.18 -12.17
C THR A 198 -13.62 1.09 -11.72
N GLN A 199 -13.23 2.24 -12.27
CA GLN A 199 -13.88 3.52 -11.98
C GLN A 199 -13.94 4.39 -13.23
N ASN A 200 -15.06 5.10 -13.41
CA ASN A 200 -15.16 6.16 -14.43
C ASN A 200 -14.70 7.50 -13.83
N GLY A 201 -13.99 8.30 -14.62
CA GLY A 201 -13.53 9.62 -14.24
C GLY A 201 -13.68 10.62 -15.38
N VAL A 202 -13.68 11.92 -15.04
CA VAL A 202 -13.66 13.01 -16.01
C VAL A 202 -12.52 13.96 -15.63
N ARG A 203 -11.65 14.28 -16.59
CA ARG A 203 -10.55 15.25 -16.42
C ARG A 203 -10.43 16.10 -17.67
N ASN A 204 -10.49 17.42 -17.52
CA ASN A 204 -10.40 18.38 -18.63
C ASN A 204 -11.38 18.05 -19.78
N ASP A 205 -12.67 17.85 -19.43
CA ASP A 205 -13.77 17.50 -20.36
C ASP A 205 -13.59 16.20 -21.15
N LYS A 206 -12.59 15.38 -20.79
CA LYS A 206 -12.39 14.03 -21.32
C LYS A 206 -12.82 13.00 -20.31
N SER A 207 -13.58 12.01 -20.77
CA SER A 207 -13.92 10.83 -19.98
C SER A 207 -12.76 9.84 -19.97
N TYR A 208 -12.50 9.24 -18.82
CA TYR A 208 -11.50 8.20 -18.65
C TYR A 208 -12.09 7.02 -17.90
N ARG A 209 -11.54 5.85 -18.20
CA ARG A 209 -11.76 4.63 -17.43
C ARG A 209 -10.50 4.28 -16.68
N ARG A 210 -10.64 3.99 -15.39
CA ARG A 210 -9.54 3.64 -14.49
C ARG A 210 -9.64 2.18 -14.11
N PHE A 211 -8.51 1.49 -14.14
CA PHE A 211 -8.33 0.22 -13.46
C PHE A 211 -7.39 0.44 -12.28
N ILE A 212 -7.85 0.09 -11.09
CA ILE A 212 -7.09 0.17 -9.85
C ILE A 212 -6.66 -1.25 -9.50
N LEU A 213 -5.37 -1.45 -9.30
CA LEU A 213 -4.77 -2.70 -8.84
C LEU A 213 -3.98 -2.43 -7.56
N ASP A 214 -4.55 -2.85 -6.43
CA ASP A 214 -4.06 -2.59 -5.09
C ASP A 214 -3.52 -3.88 -4.47
N ILE A 215 -2.19 -3.94 -4.35
CA ILE A 215 -1.44 -5.12 -3.91
C ILE A 215 -0.86 -4.81 -2.53
N ASP A 216 -1.36 -5.46 -1.49
CA ASP A 216 -0.87 -5.35 -0.11
C ASP A 216 -0.27 -6.68 0.34
N TYR A 217 1.05 -6.69 0.54
CA TYR A 217 1.77 -7.82 1.12
C TYR A 217 2.22 -7.48 2.53
N TYR A 218 2.00 -8.41 3.47
CA TYR A 218 2.45 -8.21 4.83
C TYR A 218 2.80 -9.50 5.56
N MET A 219 3.67 -9.35 6.56
CA MET A 219 4.10 -10.40 7.50
C MET A 219 3.60 -10.07 8.90
N LYS A 220 3.42 -11.11 9.72
CA LYS A 220 3.14 -11.00 11.16
C LYS A 220 4.27 -11.65 11.95
N GLU A 221 4.34 -11.36 13.25
CA GLU A 221 5.26 -12.03 14.20
C GLU A 221 6.74 -11.94 13.79
N LEU A 222 7.23 -10.70 13.72
CA LEU A 222 8.56 -10.43 13.16
C LEU A 222 9.65 -10.48 14.23
N THR A 223 10.84 -10.95 13.84
CA THR A 223 12.05 -10.81 14.65
C THR A 223 12.85 -9.58 14.23
N ASN A 224 13.37 -8.82 15.19
CA ASN A 224 13.96 -7.48 15.00
C ASN A 224 15.13 -7.41 13.98
N LYS A 225 15.84 -8.51 13.72
CA LYS A 225 17.13 -8.48 13.03
C LYS A 225 17.09 -8.27 11.51
N PHE A 226 15.92 -8.27 10.87
CA PHE A 226 15.85 -8.35 9.41
C PHE A 226 14.77 -7.45 8.76
N ILE A 227 14.22 -6.44 9.45
CA ILE A 227 13.09 -5.65 8.91
C ILE A 227 13.38 -5.04 7.53
N PRO A 228 14.53 -4.37 7.26
CA PRO A 228 14.83 -3.85 5.93
C PRO A 228 14.96 -4.93 4.86
N GLU A 229 15.56 -6.08 5.18
CA GLU A 229 15.70 -7.20 4.24
C GLU A 229 14.34 -7.82 3.90
N GLN A 230 13.45 -7.95 4.89
CA GLN A 230 12.09 -8.42 4.67
C GLN A 230 11.30 -7.49 3.77
N LEU A 231 11.51 -6.16 3.85
CA LEU A 231 10.88 -5.21 2.93
C LEU A 231 11.29 -5.44 1.48
N SER A 232 12.57 -5.75 1.22
CA SER A 232 13.02 -6.10 -0.14
C SER A 232 12.33 -7.35 -0.68
N ILE A 233 12.11 -8.36 0.19
CA ILE A 233 11.35 -9.57 -0.16
C ILE A 233 9.90 -9.20 -0.50
N LEU A 234 9.23 -8.41 0.35
CA LEU A 234 7.86 -7.95 0.09
C LEU A 234 7.75 -7.17 -1.22
N ASN A 235 8.73 -6.29 -1.50
CA ASN A 235 8.78 -5.52 -2.74
C ASN A 235 8.87 -6.42 -3.98
N GLN A 236 9.73 -7.44 -3.94
CA GLN A 236 9.82 -8.41 -5.03
C GLN A 236 8.51 -9.20 -5.19
N ARG A 237 7.87 -9.61 -4.09
CA ARG A 237 6.58 -10.32 -4.17
C ARG A 237 5.48 -9.45 -4.76
N ILE A 238 5.41 -8.18 -4.41
CA ILE A 238 4.47 -7.24 -5.04
C ILE A 238 4.74 -7.12 -6.54
N PHE A 239 6.01 -7.08 -6.95
CA PHE A 239 6.37 -7.06 -8.36
C PHE A 239 5.92 -8.34 -9.08
N ASP A 240 6.14 -9.52 -8.49
CA ASP A 240 5.68 -10.81 -9.05
C ASP A 240 4.16 -10.79 -9.29
N VAL A 241 3.38 -10.30 -8.32
CA VAL A 241 1.92 -10.17 -8.46
C VAL A 241 1.54 -9.15 -9.51
N PHE A 242 2.19 -7.98 -9.54
CA PHE A 242 1.93 -6.98 -10.56
C PHE A 242 2.20 -7.53 -11.96
N TYR A 243 3.35 -8.16 -12.17
CA TYR A 243 3.76 -8.72 -13.46
C TYR A 243 2.84 -9.85 -13.93
N TRP A 244 2.39 -10.71 -13.01
CA TRP A 244 1.36 -11.72 -13.28
C TRP A 244 -0.01 -11.12 -13.60
N SER A 245 -0.34 -9.98 -12.98
CA SER A 245 -1.64 -9.32 -13.12
C SER A 245 -1.81 -8.62 -14.48
N ILE A 246 -0.71 -8.33 -15.18
CA ILE A 246 -0.73 -7.58 -16.44
C ILE A 246 -0.43 -8.47 -17.65
N SER A 247 -1.08 -8.15 -18.77
CA SER A 247 -0.88 -8.79 -20.07
C SER A 247 0.46 -8.39 -20.71
N ASP A 248 0.84 -9.09 -21.79
CA ASP A 248 2.01 -8.70 -22.59
C ASP A 248 1.82 -7.39 -23.35
N LYS A 249 0.57 -7.02 -23.69
CA LYS A 249 0.25 -5.72 -24.29
C LYS A 249 0.61 -4.59 -23.32
N LEU A 250 0.12 -4.66 -22.09
CA LEU A 250 0.42 -3.63 -21.08
C LEU A 250 1.91 -3.59 -20.75
N LYS A 251 2.59 -4.75 -20.61
CA LYS A 251 4.05 -4.78 -20.45
C LYS A 251 4.76 -4.07 -21.60
N GLY A 252 4.31 -4.29 -22.84
CA GLY A 252 4.84 -3.61 -24.03
C GLY A 252 4.65 -2.09 -23.98
N ASP A 253 3.51 -1.60 -23.49
CA ASP A 253 3.24 -0.17 -23.36
C ASP A 253 4.04 0.49 -22.22
N LEU A 254 4.27 -0.22 -21.12
CA LEU A 254 5.09 0.27 -20.00
C LEU A 254 6.60 0.33 -20.33
N ARG A 255 7.06 -0.45 -21.32
CA ARG A 255 8.44 -0.44 -21.83
C ARG A 255 8.77 0.71 -22.78
N LYS A 256 7.77 1.37 -23.35
CA LYS A 256 7.96 2.52 -24.25
C LYS A 256 8.30 3.75 -23.43
#